data_AF-A0A8E2FCQ6-F1
#
_entry.id   AF-A0A8E2FCQ6-F1
#
_cell.length_a   1.000
_cell.length_b   1.000
_cell.length_c   1.000
_cell.angle_alpha   90.00
_cell.angle_beta   90.00
_cell.angle_gamma   90.00
#
_symmetry.space_group_name_H-M   'P 1'
#
loop_
_entity.id
_entity.type
_entity.pdbx_description
1 polymer ?
#
loop_
_entity_poly.entity_id
_entity_poly.type
_entity_poly.pdbx_seq_one_letter_code
_entity_poly.pdbx_strand_id
1 'polypeptide(L)'
;MASVGPQTAFSPAPTRLRQVAFVTEDLERAQYLLTKVLGTEVIYVDPAVSQWGLKNFLVAVGGDVIEVVSPITENTTAGRLLSKRGEGGYMIIMQTEDAARRREYIESKELAKVIFSHEQDDAICVQYHPKGIKGGIMPELDSHRVTPQNPNPITSRFSPWHACGHDYSSYSAAMKRRSHLHIHGIVCRLGPGDVDHEAASREWEEIFGIPRSRDLLAFTNARMGFIRGVEGQPDGLMSITIGVEGQDKFNAILDRAREEGLCGDGWINILGVKWYFIYLGEGAETK
;
A
#
# COMPACT_ATOMS: atom_id res chain seq x y z
N MET A 1 -33.78 31.47 -8.87
CA MET A 1 -33.51 30.03 -9.06
C MET A 1 -32.36 29.89 -10.03
N ALA A 2 -31.14 29.73 -9.52
CA ALA A 2 -29.97 29.49 -10.36
C ALA A 2 -29.94 28.00 -10.71
N SER A 3 -29.93 27.72 -12.01
CA SER A 3 -29.73 26.38 -12.58
C SER A 3 -28.39 25.84 -12.11
N VAL A 4 -28.44 24.75 -11.32
CA VAL A 4 -27.28 23.93 -11.01
C VAL A 4 -27.01 23.13 -12.29
N GLY A 5 -25.96 23.50 -13.01
CA GLY A 5 -25.45 22.71 -14.12
C GLY A 5 -25.07 21.29 -13.66
N PRO A 6 -24.95 20.32 -14.59
CA PRO A 6 -24.60 18.95 -14.25
C PRO A 6 -23.28 18.93 -13.44
N GLN A 7 -23.30 18.28 -12.28
CA GLN A 7 -22.14 18.15 -11.39
C GLN A 7 -20.93 17.68 -12.20
N THR A 8 -19.95 18.57 -12.28
CA THR A 8 -18.68 18.44 -12.99
C THR A 8 -17.91 17.21 -12.52
N ALA A 9 -17.17 16.59 -13.45
CA ALA A 9 -16.31 15.42 -13.26
C ALA A 9 -15.64 15.33 -11.87
N PHE A 10 -15.62 14.13 -11.29
CA PHE A 10 -14.90 13.82 -10.05
C PHE A 10 -13.40 14.04 -10.25
N SER A 11 -12.95 15.26 -9.95
CA SER A 11 -11.56 15.65 -10.13
C SER A 11 -10.63 14.84 -9.22
N PRO A 12 -9.36 14.67 -9.60
CA PRO A 12 -8.38 14.07 -8.71
C PRO A 12 -8.27 14.83 -7.39
N ALA A 13 -8.07 14.12 -6.29
CA ALA A 13 -8.01 14.66 -4.94
C ALA A 13 -6.82 14.07 -4.17
N PRO A 14 -6.28 14.75 -3.14
CA PRO A 14 -5.18 14.23 -2.34
C PRO A 14 -5.46 12.80 -1.86
N THR A 15 -4.64 11.86 -2.31
CA THR A 15 -4.74 10.45 -1.91
C THR A 15 -3.41 10.02 -1.29
N ARG A 16 -3.45 9.31 -0.17
CA ARG A 16 -2.27 8.78 0.51
C ARG A 16 -2.15 7.27 0.25
N LEU A 17 -0.95 6.79 -0.05
CA LEU A 17 -0.66 5.36 -0.07
C LEU A 17 -0.44 4.90 1.37
N ARG A 18 -1.42 4.21 1.98
CA ARG A 18 -1.37 3.87 3.41
C ARG A 18 -0.72 2.53 3.70
N GLN A 19 -0.99 1.55 2.86
CA GLN A 19 -0.56 0.19 3.14
C GLN A 19 -0.30 -0.58 1.86
N VAL A 20 0.75 -1.41 1.88
CA VAL A 20 1.05 -2.37 0.82
C VAL A 20 1.02 -3.75 1.45
N ALA A 21 0.15 -4.62 0.94
CA ALA A 21 -0.04 -5.97 1.48
C ALA A 21 0.69 -7.01 0.62
N PHE A 22 1.39 -7.92 1.30
CA PHE A 22 2.13 -9.03 0.72
C PHE A 22 1.54 -10.36 1.15
N VAL A 23 1.71 -11.38 0.30
CA VAL A 23 1.39 -12.77 0.64
C VAL A 23 2.65 -13.62 0.64
N THR A 24 2.76 -14.52 1.61
CA THR A 24 3.89 -15.43 1.82
C THR A 24 3.42 -16.80 2.32
N GLU A 25 4.23 -17.83 2.09
CA GLU A 25 4.01 -19.13 2.74
C GLU A 25 4.47 -19.09 4.20
N ASP A 26 5.64 -18.48 4.46
CA ASP A 26 6.28 -18.44 5.77
C ASP A 26 6.15 -17.06 6.44
N LEU A 27 5.05 -16.89 7.18
CA LEU A 27 4.78 -15.64 7.90
C LEU A 27 5.84 -15.33 8.97
N GLU A 28 6.44 -16.34 9.60
CA GLU A 28 7.42 -16.12 10.66
C GLU A 28 8.73 -15.61 10.08
N ARG A 29 9.19 -16.20 8.97
CA ARG A 29 10.36 -15.68 8.23
C ARG A 29 10.08 -14.28 7.70
N ALA A 30 8.88 -14.01 7.18
CA ALA A 30 8.51 -12.68 6.73
C ALA A 30 8.59 -11.63 7.85
N GLN A 31 8.04 -11.94 9.03
CA GLN A 31 8.09 -11.07 10.20
C GLN A 31 9.53 -10.82 10.64
N TYR A 32 10.33 -11.89 10.71
CA TYR A 32 11.74 -11.79 11.04
C TYR A 32 12.49 -10.89 10.05
N LEU A 33 12.31 -11.12 8.74
CA LEU A 33 13.01 -10.34 7.71
C LEU A 33 12.64 -8.87 7.75
N LEU A 34 11.36 -8.53 7.87
CA LEU A 34 10.93 -7.14 7.93
C LEU A 34 11.45 -6.46 9.21
N THR A 35 11.30 -7.08 10.38
CA THR A 35 11.76 -6.49 11.65
C THR A 35 13.27 -6.39 11.73
N LYS A 36 14.01 -7.41 11.26
CA LYS A 36 15.47 -7.41 11.19
C LYS A 36 15.97 -6.40 10.16
N VAL A 37 15.62 -6.53 8.88
CA VAL A 37 16.23 -5.74 7.79
C VAL A 37 15.84 -4.27 7.91
N LEU A 38 14.55 -3.95 7.98
CA LEU A 38 14.11 -2.55 8.08
C LEU A 38 14.41 -1.96 9.47
N GLY A 39 14.67 -2.80 10.48
CA GLY A 39 14.75 -2.34 11.87
C GLY A 39 13.40 -1.86 12.39
N THR A 40 12.30 -2.36 11.81
CA THR A 40 10.92 -1.99 12.20
C THR A 40 10.37 -2.93 13.28
N GLU A 41 9.15 -2.69 13.72
CA GLU A 41 8.44 -3.48 14.72
C GLU A 41 7.02 -3.82 14.25
N VAL A 42 6.49 -4.94 14.73
CA VAL A 42 5.08 -5.33 14.54
C VAL A 42 4.22 -4.40 15.36
N ILE A 43 3.27 -3.74 14.71
CA ILE A 43 2.37 -2.78 15.34
C ILE A 43 0.97 -3.35 15.57
N TYR A 44 0.60 -4.39 14.81
CA TYR A 44 -0.69 -5.06 14.95
C TYR A 44 -0.66 -6.47 14.36
N VAL A 45 -1.44 -7.36 14.94
CA VAL A 45 -1.78 -8.69 14.41
C VAL A 45 -3.29 -8.74 14.41
N ASP A 46 -3.91 -8.88 13.24
CA ASP A 46 -5.35 -8.81 13.12
C ASP A 46 -5.98 -10.22 13.26
N PRO A 47 -6.68 -10.51 14.36
CA PRO A 47 -7.37 -11.79 14.49
C PRO A 47 -8.54 -11.92 13.51
N ALA A 48 -9.09 -10.81 13.00
CA ALA A 48 -10.23 -10.81 12.10
C ALA A 48 -9.88 -11.43 10.74
N VAL A 49 -8.60 -11.46 10.32
CA VAL A 49 -8.25 -12.09 9.04
C VAL A 49 -8.47 -13.60 8.99
N SER A 50 -8.62 -14.22 10.16
CA SER A 50 -8.95 -15.65 10.28
C SER A 50 -10.28 -16.01 9.61
N GLN A 51 -11.22 -15.06 9.49
CA GLN A 51 -12.49 -15.26 8.79
C GLN A 51 -12.30 -15.58 7.29
N TRP A 52 -11.16 -15.15 6.71
CA TRP A 52 -10.77 -15.47 5.33
C TRP A 52 -9.78 -16.63 5.24
N GLY A 53 -9.55 -17.34 6.34
CA GLY A 53 -8.59 -18.44 6.43
C GLY A 53 -7.14 -17.97 6.42
N LEU A 54 -6.87 -16.76 6.90
CA LEU A 54 -5.54 -16.15 6.90
C LEU A 54 -5.04 -15.88 8.33
N LYS A 55 -3.73 -15.74 8.48
CA LYS A 55 -3.08 -15.03 9.58
C LYS A 55 -2.28 -13.86 8.98
N ASN A 56 -2.10 -12.78 9.73
CA ASN A 56 -1.32 -11.64 9.25
C ASN A 56 -0.46 -11.02 10.36
N PHE A 57 0.38 -10.07 9.97
CA PHE A 57 0.92 -9.05 10.86
C PHE A 57 1.11 -7.75 10.06
N LEU A 58 1.14 -6.62 10.78
CA LEU A 58 1.39 -5.30 10.24
C LEU A 58 2.65 -4.73 10.89
N VAL A 59 3.56 -4.15 10.09
CA VAL A 59 4.74 -3.41 10.56
C VAL A 59 4.69 -1.95 10.13
N ALA A 60 5.31 -1.07 10.91
CA ALA A 60 5.37 0.36 10.61
C ALA A 60 6.44 0.67 9.55
N VAL A 61 6.12 1.60 8.65
CA VAL A 61 7.07 2.33 7.80
C VAL A 61 6.80 3.81 8.03
N GLY A 62 7.32 4.34 9.14
CA GLY A 62 6.92 5.64 9.65
C GLY A 62 5.44 5.64 10.01
N GLY A 63 4.65 6.47 9.34
CA GLY A 63 3.20 6.56 9.53
C GLY A 63 2.36 5.70 8.58
N ASP A 64 3.01 4.95 7.70
CA ASP A 64 2.39 4.03 6.74
C ASP A 64 2.71 2.58 7.13
N VAL A 65 2.15 1.59 6.43
CA VAL A 65 2.13 0.20 6.88
C VAL A 65 2.57 -0.77 5.79
N ILE A 66 3.28 -1.82 6.18
CA ILE A 66 3.40 -3.05 5.39
C ILE A 66 2.61 -4.14 6.11
N GLU A 67 1.69 -4.77 5.38
CA GLU A 67 0.96 -5.94 5.87
C GLU A 67 1.53 -7.19 5.18
N VAL A 68 1.64 -8.27 5.93
CA VAL A 68 1.93 -9.58 5.36
C VAL A 68 0.88 -10.57 5.82
N VAL A 69 0.28 -11.29 4.88
CA VAL A 69 -0.68 -12.37 5.14
C VAL A 69 -0.10 -13.72 4.73
N SER A 70 -0.56 -14.77 5.40
CA SER A 70 -0.27 -16.16 5.03
C SER A 70 -1.54 -17.00 5.18
N PRO A 71 -1.85 -17.88 4.20
CA PRO A 71 -3.01 -18.75 4.28
C PRO A 71 -2.81 -19.86 5.32
N ILE A 72 -3.83 -20.10 6.15
CA ILE A 72 -3.86 -21.19 7.15
C ILE A 72 -4.91 -22.25 6.85
N THR A 73 -5.78 -22.01 5.86
CA THR A 73 -6.69 -23.00 5.32
C THR A 73 -6.48 -23.17 3.81
N GLU A 74 -6.90 -24.31 3.28
CA GLU A 74 -6.83 -24.59 1.85
C GLU A 74 -7.76 -23.68 1.05
N ASN A 75 -7.43 -23.47 -0.23
CA ASN A 75 -8.29 -22.79 -1.20
C ASN A 75 -8.72 -21.36 -0.82
N THR A 76 -7.94 -20.65 0.01
CA THR A 76 -8.14 -19.21 0.22
C THR A 76 -7.81 -18.41 -1.03
N THR A 77 -8.33 -17.19 -1.13
CA THR A 77 -7.99 -16.29 -2.25
C THR A 77 -6.50 -15.95 -2.27
N ALA A 78 -5.91 -15.65 -1.11
CA ALA A 78 -4.47 -15.41 -0.98
C ALA A 78 -3.66 -16.65 -1.34
N GLY A 79 -4.07 -17.85 -0.88
CA GLY A 79 -3.40 -19.10 -1.21
C GLY A 79 -3.39 -19.41 -2.71
N ARG A 80 -4.51 -19.22 -3.41
CA ARG A 80 -4.56 -19.38 -4.88
C ARG A 80 -3.66 -18.39 -5.60
N LEU A 81 -3.57 -17.15 -5.11
CA LEU A 81 -2.69 -16.15 -5.70
C LEU A 81 -1.22 -16.52 -5.50
N LEU A 82 -0.86 -16.93 -4.28
CA LEU A 82 0.46 -17.40 -3.90
C LEU A 82 0.90 -18.58 -4.75
N SER A 83 0.06 -19.61 -4.93
CA SER A 83 0.38 -20.74 -5.81
C SER A 83 0.55 -20.33 -7.29
N LYS A 84 -0.12 -19.27 -7.73
CA LYS A 84 -0.07 -18.79 -9.13
C LYS A 84 1.14 -17.90 -9.41
N ARG A 85 1.53 -17.05 -8.47
CA ARG A 85 2.51 -15.96 -8.68
C ARG A 85 3.76 -16.06 -7.81
N GLY A 86 3.77 -16.94 -6.82
CA GLY A 86 4.76 -16.93 -5.75
C GLY A 86 4.49 -15.81 -4.74
N GLU A 87 5.44 -15.62 -3.83
CA GLU A 87 5.38 -14.55 -2.83
C GLU A 87 5.43 -13.17 -3.50
N GLY A 88 4.68 -12.22 -2.97
CA GLY A 88 4.69 -10.87 -3.51
C GLY A 88 3.58 -9.97 -3.01
N GLY A 89 3.61 -8.72 -3.48
CA GLY A 89 2.56 -7.74 -3.22
C GLY A 89 1.27 -8.09 -3.95
N TYR A 90 0.15 -8.07 -3.25
CA TYR A 90 -1.16 -8.38 -3.83
C TYR A 90 -2.22 -7.30 -3.61
N MET A 91 -2.01 -6.37 -2.67
CA MET A 91 -2.92 -5.27 -2.43
C MET A 91 -2.19 -3.94 -2.24
N ILE A 92 -2.77 -2.88 -2.81
CA ILE A 92 -2.43 -1.50 -2.52
C ILE A 92 -3.64 -0.87 -1.84
N ILE A 93 -3.43 -0.40 -0.61
CA ILE A 93 -4.47 0.23 0.18
C ILE A 93 -4.18 1.72 0.30
N MET A 94 -5.15 2.50 -0.15
CA MET A 94 -5.05 3.93 -0.35
C MET A 94 -6.09 4.61 0.52
N GLN A 95 -5.83 5.86 0.87
CA GLN A 95 -6.76 6.67 1.62
C GLN A 95 -7.07 7.96 0.88
N THR A 96 -8.35 8.23 0.69
CA THR A 96 -8.90 9.45 0.10
C THR A 96 -9.78 10.17 1.13
N GLU A 97 -10.20 11.39 0.80
CA GLU A 97 -11.04 12.21 1.67
C GLU A 97 -12.44 11.60 1.86
N ASP A 98 -13.01 10.99 0.81
CA ASP A 98 -14.37 10.42 0.83
C ASP A 98 -14.46 9.18 -0.07
N ALA A 99 -14.23 8.00 0.52
CA ALA A 99 -14.27 6.75 -0.21
C ALA A 99 -15.69 6.34 -0.60
N ALA A 100 -16.71 6.69 0.20
CA ALA A 100 -18.10 6.40 -0.13
C ALA A 100 -18.53 7.16 -1.40
N ARG A 101 -18.25 8.47 -1.46
CA ARG A 101 -18.56 9.29 -2.62
C ARG A 101 -17.78 8.84 -3.87
N ARG A 102 -16.51 8.44 -3.71
CA ARG A 102 -15.73 7.89 -4.82
C ARG A 102 -16.26 6.53 -5.28
N ARG A 103 -16.70 5.67 -4.36
CA ARG A 103 -17.35 4.39 -4.67
C ARG A 103 -18.64 4.61 -5.48
N GLU A 104 -19.51 5.53 -5.08
CA GLU A 104 -20.73 5.86 -5.84
C GLU A 104 -20.41 6.27 -7.28
N TYR A 105 -19.36 7.08 -7.48
CA TYR A 105 -18.88 7.44 -8.81
C TYR A 105 -18.44 6.20 -9.61
N ILE A 106 -17.59 5.36 -9.03
CA ILE A 106 -17.07 4.14 -9.67
C ILE A 106 -18.22 3.21 -10.08
N GLU A 107 -19.19 2.98 -9.20
CA GLU A 107 -20.36 2.13 -9.49
C GLU A 107 -21.26 2.75 -10.56
N SER A 108 -21.53 4.07 -10.51
CA SER A 108 -22.37 4.77 -11.50
C SER A 108 -21.81 4.78 -12.92
N LYS A 109 -20.49 4.57 -13.05
CA LYS A 109 -19.75 4.56 -14.31
C LYS A 109 -19.25 3.16 -14.69
N GLU A 110 -19.57 2.14 -13.90
CA GLU A 110 -19.14 0.76 -14.09
C GLU A 110 -17.61 0.60 -14.25
N LEU A 111 -16.83 1.48 -13.59
CA LEU A 111 -15.38 1.57 -13.77
C LEU A 111 -14.61 0.44 -13.09
N ALA A 112 -15.10 -0.05 -11.96
CA ALA A 112 -14.52 -1.16 -11.21
C ALA A 112 -15.60 -1.86 -10.38
N LYS A 113 -15.36 -3.12 -10.03
CA LYS A 113 -16.29 -3.94 -9.25
C LYS A 113 -15.92 -3.94 -7.77
N VAL A 114 -16.79 -3.47 -6.90
CA VAL A 114 -16.66 -3.63 -5.44
C VAL A 114 -16.83 -5.11 -5.07
N ILE A 115 -15.92 -5.63 -4.24
CA ILE A 115 -15.94 -7.02 -3.76
C ILE A 115 -16.08 -7.13 -2.25
N PHE A 116 -15.70 -6.09 -1.54
CA PHE A 116 -15.89 -5.98 -0.10
C PHE A 116 -16.01 -4.51 0.25
N SER A 117 -16.88 -4.20 1.21
CA SER A 117 -16.96 -2.87 1.79
C SER A 117 -17.45 -3.00 3.22
N HIS A 118 -16.88 -2.17 4.09
CA HIS A 118 -17.19 -2.18 5.50
C HIS A 118 -17.13 -0.75 6.03
N GLU A 119 -18.10 -0.38 6.85
CA GLU A 119 -18.11 0.89 7.57
C GLU A 119 -17.86 0.61 9.05
N GLN A 120 -16.91 1.35 9.62
CA GLN A 120 -16.64 1.46 11.06
C GLN A 120 -16.92 2.91 11.48
N ASP A 121 -16.95 3.17 12.79
CA ASP A 121 -17.37 4.45 13.39
C ASP A 121 -16.95 5.71 12.60
N ASP A 122 -15.65 5.85 12.32
CA ASP A 122 -15.07 6.96 11.59
C ASP A 122 -14.38 6.54 10.28
N ALA A 123 -14.48 5.29 9.84
CA ALA A 123 -13.76 4.77 8.69
C ALA A 123 -14.65 4.03 7.70
N ILE A 124 -14.33 4.17 6.41
CA ILE A 124 -14.94 3.39 5.33
C ILE A 124 -13.84 2.64 4.62
N CYS A 125 -14.02 1.33 4.46
CA CYS A 125 -13.17 0.45 3.68
C CYS A 125 -13.89 0.00 2.41
N VAL A 126 -13.22 0.05 1.26
CA VAL A 126 -13.76 -0.43 -0.02
C VAL A 126 -12.69 -1.15 -0.83
N GLN A 127 -12.87 -2.46 -1.05
CA GLN A 127 -12.00 -3.28 -1.89
C GLN A 127 -12.61 -3.48 -3.27
N TYR A 128 -11.77 -3.42 -4.30
CA TYR A 128 -12.18 -3.58 -5.69
C TYR A 128 -11.54 -4.82 -6.31
N HIS A 129 -12.29 -5.51 -7.17
CA HIS A 129 -11.77 -6.65 -7.92
C HIS A 129 -10.66 -6.19 -8.88
N PRO A 130 -9.48 -6.84 -8.92
CA PRO A 130 -8.36 -6.39 -9.75
C PRO A 130 -8.58 -6.57 -11.26
N LYS A 131 -9.53 -7.43 -11.66
CA LYS A 131 -9.87 -7.65 -13.08
C LYS A 131 -10.37 -6.35 -13.71
N GLY A 132 -9.73 -5.96 -14.81
CA GLY A 132 -10.04 -4.74 -15.54
C GLY A 132 -9.26 -3.51 -15.05
N ILE A 133 -8.42 -3.68 -14.02
CA ILE A 133 -7.55 -2.63 -13.50
C ILE A 133 -6.11 -2.98 -13.86
N LYS A 134 -5.43 -2.07 -14.54
CA LYS A 134 -4.04 -2.22 -14.98
C LYS A 134 -3.09 -2.30 -13.79
N GLY A 135 -2.05 -3.11 -13.92
CA GLY A 135 -1.00 -3.29 -12.90
C GLY A 135 -1.11 -4.54 -12.05
N GLY A 136 -2.16 -5.36 -12.24
CA GLY A 136 -2.22 -6.72 -11.70
C GLY A 136 -2.29 -6.82 -10.17
N ILE A 137 -2.67 -5.74 -9.49
CA ILE A 137 -2.72 -5.61 -8.03
C ILE A 137 -4.11 -5.19 -7.58
N MET A 138 -4.56 -5.70 -6.43
CA MET A 138 -5.88 -5.37 -5.90
C MET A 138 -5.86 -3.98 -5.24
N PRO A 139 -6.73 -3.06 -5.65
CA PRO A 139 -6.87 -1.77 -4.98
C PRO A 139 -7.91 -1.83 -3.85
N GLU A 140 -7.57 -1.18 -2.75
CA GLU A 140 -8.48 -0.82 -1.68
C GLU A 140 -8.43 0.71 -1.51
N LEU A 141 -9.58 1.35 -1.43
CA LEU A 141 -9.70 2.80 -1.28
C LEU A 141 -10.58 3.13 -0.08
N ASP A 142 -9.95 3.70 0.92
CA ASP A 142 -10.56 3.93 2.22
C ASP A 142 -10.64 5.42 2.52
N SER A 143 -11.42 5.77 3.54
CA SER A 143 -11.45 7.12 4.08
C SER A 143 -11.64 7.09 5.58
N HIS A 144 -11.20 8.16 6.23
CA HIS A 144 -11.46 8.44 7.63
C HIS A 144 -12.19 9.78 7.71
N ARG A 145 -13.23 9.87 8.54
CA ARG A 145 -13.97 11.10 8.79
C ARG A 145 -13.07 12.09 9.52
N VAL A 146 -13.28 13.37 9.24
CA VAL A 146 -12.66 14.45 10.02
C VAL A 146 -13.31 14.47 11.40
N THR A 147 -12.50 14.33 12.44
CA THR A 147 -12.92 14.41 13.84
C THR A 147 -12.02 15.40 14.60
N PRO A 148 -12.41 15.90 15.78
CA PRO A 148 -11.52 16.71 16.60
C PRO A 148 -10.19 16.00 16.94
N GLN A 149 -10.20 14.67 17.03
CA GLN A 149 -9.02 13.83 17.30
C GLN A 149 -8.20 13.51 16.04
N ASN A 150 -8.83 13.55 14.86
CA ASN A 150 -8.21 13.33 13.57
C ASN A 150 -8.65 14.42 12.56
N PRO A 151 -8.20 15.67 12.73
CA PRO A 151 -8.71 16.79 11.92
C PRO A 151 -8.19 16.76 10.48
N ASN A 152 -7.10 16.03 10.22
CA ASN A 152 -6.44 15.97 8.92
C ASN A 152 -6.06 14.52 8.56
N PRO A 153 -7.03 13.63 8.28
CA PRO A 153 -6.77 12.20 8.10
C PRO A 153 -5.78 11.85 6.99
N ILE A 154 -5.73 12.67 5.94
CA ILE A 154 -4.86 12.45 4.77
C ILE A 154 -3.43 12.97 5.01
N THR A 155 -3.28 14.16 5.59
CA THR A 155 -1.99 14.86 5.65
C THR A 155 -1.27 14.68 7.00
N SER A 156 -1.97 14.29 8.06
CA SER A 156 -1.33 13.98 9.34
C SER A 156 -0.50 12.71 9.23
N ARG A 157 0.83 12.83 9.38
CA ARG A 157 1.78 11.73 9.22
C ARG A 157 1.41 10.50 10.03
N PHE A 158 1.00 10.67 11.28
CA PHE A 158 0.62 9.59 12.19
C PHE A 158 -0.89 9.57 12.47
N SER A 159 -1.73 9.95 11.49
CA SER A 159 -3.18 9.81 11.60
C SER A 159 -3.60 8.37 11.91
N PRO A 160 -4.67 8.16 12.71
CA PRO A 160 -5.27 6.84 12.92
C PRO A 160 -5.46 6.03 11.63
N TRP A 161 -5.39 4.71 11.77
CA TRP A 161 -5.62 3.76 10.68
C TRP A 161 -6.44 2.59 11.19
N HIS A 162 -7.60 2.35 10.55
CA HIS A 162 -8.57 1.34 11.02
C HIS A 162 -7.98 -0.08 10.99
N ALA A 163 -7.15 -0.39 9.99
CA ALA A 163 -6.53 -1.71 9.87
C ALA A 163 -5.48 -2.02 10.96
N CYS A 164 -5.05 -1.03 11.76
CA CYS A 164 -4.15 -1.23 12.89
C CYS A 164 -4.87 -1.51 14.22
N GLY A 165 -6.20 -1.74 14.18
CA GLY A 165 -7.02 -1.97 15.37
C GLY A 165 -7.33 -0.69 16.15
N HIS A 166 -7.95 -0.84 17.32
CA HIS A 166 -8.51 0.30 18.07
C HIS A 166 -7.50 1.01 18.99
N ASP A 167 -6.34 0.42 19.29
CA ASP A 167 -5.36 1.00 20.21
C ASP A 167 -4.39 1.98 19.50
N TYR A 168 -4.94 3.12 19.08
CA TYR A 168 -4.19 4.18 18.42
C TYR A 168 -2.97 4.66 19.21
N SER A 169 -3.08 4.78 20.53
CA SER A 169 -1.98 5.25 21.37
C SER A 169 -0.76 4.32 21.28
N SER A 170 -1.00 3.00 21.31
CA SER A 170 0.07 2.01 21.23
C SER A 170 0.73 1.97 19.84
N TYR A 171 -0.04 1.76 18.77
CA TYR A 171 0.57 1.62 17.44
C TYR A 171 1.14 2.94 16.92
N SER A 172 0.56 4.10 17.26
CA SER A 172 1.11 5.39 16.85
C SER A 172 2.44 5.70 17.53
N ALA A 173 2.65 5.25 18.78
CA ALA A 173 3.94 5.35 19.44
C ALA A 173 5.01 4.50 18.74
N ALA A 174 4.66 3.28 18.31
CA ALA A 174 5.53 2.42 17.52
C ALA A 174 5.86 3.02 16.15
N MET A 175 4.85 3.54 15.43
CA MET A 175 5.04 4.28 14.17
C MET A 175 6.00 5.46 14.33
N LYS A 176 5.85 6.26 15.40
CA LYS A 176 6.75 7.39 15.70
C LYS A 176 8.20 6.97 15.96
N ARG A 177 8.44 5.82 16.61
CA ARG A 177 9.79 5.25 16.77
C ARG A 177 10.42 4.83 15.43
N ARG A 178 9.60 4.59 14.40
CA ARG A 178 10.03 4.23 13.04
C ARG A 178 9.83 5.36 12.03
N SER A 179 9.73 6.60 12.52
CA SER A 179 9.56 7.83 11.73
C SER A 179 10.71 8.18 10.79
N HIS A 180 11.79 7.41 10.76
CA HIS A 180 12.85 7.57 9.77
C HIS A 180 12.58 6.81 8.47
N LEU A 181 11.53 5.98 8.43
CA LEU A 181 11.14 5.19 7.25
C LEU A 181 9.96 5.86 6.53
N HIS A 182 9.99 5.81 5.20
CA HIS A 182 8.97 6.39 4.33
C HIS A 182 8.69 5.45 3.17
N ILE A 183 7.42 5.14 2.89
CA ILE A 183 7.08 4.58 1.57
C ILE A 183 7.28 5.69 0.55
N HIS A 184 8.25 5.52 -0.34
CA HIS A 184 8.61 6.55 -1.31
C HIS A 184 8.06 6.27 -2.71
N GLY A 185 8.01 4.99 -3.10
CA GLY A 185 7.33 4.63 -4.33
C GLY A 185 7.18 3.15 -4.57
N ILE A 186 6.32 2.83 -5.53
CA ILE A 186 6.01 1.46 -5.95
C ILE A 186 5.94 1.38 -7.47
N VAL A 187 6.29 0.23 -8.03
CA VAL A 187 6.21 -0.02 -9.47
C VAL A 187 5.47 -1.33 -9.72
N CYS A 188 4.44 -1.28 -10.56
CA CYS A 188 3.70 -2.46 -10.99
C CYS A 188 3.99 -2.79 -12.45
N ARG A 189 4.08 -4.08 -12.78
CA ARG A 189 4.12 -4.55 -14.17
C ARG A 189 2.70 -4.71 -14.70
N LEU A 190 2.49 -4.26 -15.93
CA LEU A 190 1.26 -4.50 -16.66
C LEU A 190 1.13 -5.96 -17.15
N GLY A 191 -0.08 -6.34 -17.55
CA GLY A 191 -0.34 -7.65 -18.15
C GLY A 191 0.50 -7.90 -19.41
N PRO A 192 0.84 -9.16 -19.73
CA PRO A 192 1.45 -9.50 -21.02
C PRO A 192 0.71 -8.84 -22.20
N GLY A 193 1.47 -8.28 -23.13
CA GLY A 193 0.97 -7.51 -24.27
C GLY A 193 0.60 -6.04 -23.99
N ASP A 194 0.47 -5.63 -22.74
CA ASP A 194 0.15 -4.24 -22.38
C ASP A 194 1.43 -3.42 -22.15
N VAL A 195 1.72 -2.50 -23.05
CA VAL A 195 2.96 -1.70 -23.04
C VAL A 195 2.74 -0.25 -22.62
N ASP A 196 1.49 0.17 -22.43
CA ASP A 196 1.11 1.57 -22.22
C ASP A 196 1.02 1.92 -20.73
N HIS A 197 2.18 2.21 -20.14
CA HIS A 197 2.30 2.61 -18.74
C HIS A 197 1.63 3.96 -18.44
N GLU A 198 1.54 4.86 -19.42
CA GLU A 198 0.85 6.14 -19.22
C GLU A 198 -0.66 5.93 -19.18
N ALA A 199 -1.23 5.12 -20.07
CA ALA A 199 -2.65 4.76 -20.01
C ALA A 199 -3.02 4.07 -18.69
N ALA A 200 -2.14 3.23 -18.14
CA ALA A 200 -2.34 2.65 -16.81
C ALA A 200 -2.45 3.70 -15.72
N SER A 201 -1.57 4.71 -15.72
CA SER A 201 -1.68 5.81 -14.77
C SER A 201 -3.00 6.58 -14.94
N ARG A 202 -3.40 6.89 -16.19
CA ARG A 202 -4.65 7.60 -16.50
C ARG A 202 -5.88 6.84 -16.03
N GLU A 203 -5.90 5.52 -16.21
CA GLU A 203 -6.96 4.64 -15.73
C GLU A 203 -7.09 4.71 -14.21
N TRP A 204 -5.98 4.63 -13.46
CA TRP A 204 -6.02 4.76 -12.00
C TRP A 204 -6.45 6.16 -11.53
N GLU A 205 -6.08 7.22 -12.24
CA GLU A 205 -6.58 8.59 -11.98
C GLU A 205 -8.10 8.69 -12.20
N GLU A 206 -8.61 8.10 -13.29
CA GLU A 206 -10.04 8.10 -13.60
C GLU A 206 -10.85 7.32 -12.57
N ILE A 207 -10.41 6.08 -12.26
CA ILE A 207 -11.13 5.20 -11.34
C ILE A 207 -11.05 5.76 -9.92
N PHE A 208 -9.85 5.98 -9.39
CA PHE A 208 -9.64 6.25 -7.96
C PHE A 208 -9.46 7.74 -7.62
N GLY A 209 -9.28 8.61 -8.62
CA GLY A 209 -9.09 10.04 -8.38
C GLY A 209 -7.71 10.41 -7.84
N ILE A 210 -6.70 9.58 -8.09
CA ILE A 210 -5.34 9.84 -7.65
C ILE A 210 -4.68 10.82 -8.64
N PRO A 211 -4.18 11.99 -8.18
CA PRO A 211 -3.55 12.95 -9.07
C PRO A 211 -2.35 12.35 -9.78
N ARG A 212 -2.08 12.77 -11.02
CA ARG A 212 -0.86 12.38 -11.73
C ARG A 212 0.15 13.50 -11.86
N SER A 213 1.42 13.09 -11.93
CA SER A 213 2.52 13.92 -12.40
C SER A 213 3.21 13.17 -13.53
N ARG A 214 2.94 13.57 -14.77
CA ARG A 214 3.32 12.83 -15.99
C ARG A 214 2.70 11.42 -15.99
N ASP A 215 3.54 10.39 -16.03
CA ASP A 215 3.19 8.96 -16.09
C ASP A 215 3.14 8.30 -14.70
N LEU A 216 3.30 9.07 -13.62
CA LEU A 216 3.23 8.57 -12.26
C LEU A 216 1.97 9.05 -11.55
N LEU A 217 1.35 8.14 -10.80
CA LEU A 217 0.39 8.49 -9.76
C LEU A 217 1.13 9.20 -8.61
N ALA A 218 0.64 10.36 -8.23
CA ALA A 218 1.20 11.27 -7.25
C ALA A 218 0.40 11.25 -5.95
N PHE A 219 0.63 10.22 -5.13
CA PHE A 219 0.16 10.21 -3.75
C PHE A 219 0.79 11.35 -2.94
N THR A 220 0.17 11.67 -1.80
CA THR A 220 0.70 12.70 -0.87
C THR A 220 2.06 12.33 -0.27
N ASN A 221 2.34 11.02 -0.11
CA ASN A 221 3.57 10.49 0.49
C ASN A 221 4.48 9.74 -0.49
N ALA A 222 3.96 9.27 -1.62
CA ALA A 222 4.67 8.35 -2.51
C ALA A 222 4.40 8.60 -4.00
N ARG A 223 5.12 7.88 -4.87
CA ARG A 223 4.80 7.78 -6.30
C ARG A 223 4.52 6.33 -6.68
N MET A 224 3.56 6.12 -7.57
CA MET A 224 3.35 4.82 -8.21
C MET A 224 3.48 4.94 -9.71
N GLY A 225 4.26 4.03 -10.28
CA GLY A 225 4.45 3.93 -11.72
C GLY A 225 4.14 2.54 -12.24
N PHE A 226 4.09 2.43 -13.56
CA PHE A 226 3.89 1.17 -14.26
C PHE A 226 5.05 0.90 -15.21
N ILE A 227 5.37 -0.38 -15.39
CA ILE A 227 6.28 -0.84 -16.45
C ILE A 227 5.53 -1.77 -17.40
N ARG A 228 5.98 -1.79 -18.65
CA ARG A 228 5.41 -2.64 -19.71
C ARG A 228 5.30 -4.11 -19.28
N GLY A 229 4.23 -4.74 -19.71
CA GLY A 229 4.08 -6.18 -19.67
C GLY A 229 5.14 -6.89 -20.50
N VAL A 230 5.46 -8.11 -20.09
CA VAL A 230 6.43 -8.97 -20.76
C VAL A 230 5.80 -10.35 -20.91
N GLU A 231 5.84 -10.90 -22.12
CA GLU A 231 5.33 -12.24 -22.39
C GLU A 231 6.00 -13.27 -21.48
N GLY A 232 5.17 -14.17 -20.92
CA GLY A 232 5.61 -15.19 -19.97
C GLY A 232 5.92 -14.69 -18.55
N GLN A 233 5.78 -13.39 -18.25
CA GLN A 233 5.96 -12.86 -16.89
C GLN A 233 4.63 -12.38 -16.30
N PRO A 234 4.39 -12.60 -14.99
CA PRO A 234 3.18 -12.11 -14.34
C PRO A 234 3.19 -10.57 -14.20
N ASP A 235 1.99 -10.01 -14.24
CA ASP A 235 1.66 -8.66 -13.78
C ASP A 235 1.60 -8.59 -12.25
N GLY A 236 1.72 -7.39 -11.68
CA GLY A 236 1.71 -7.18 -10.24
C GLY A 236 2.82 -6.27 -9.74
N LEU A 237 2.98 -6.19 -8.41
CA LEU A 237 4.02 -5.39 -7.77
C LEU A 237 5.42 -5.92 -8.08
N MET A 238 6.28 -5.07 -8.62
CA MET A 238 7.66 -5.41 -8.97
C MET A 238 8.68 -4.87 -8.00
N SER A 239 8.41 -3.68 -7.46
CA SER A 239 9.29 -3.07 -6.49
C SER A 239 8.59 -2.11 -5.57
N ILE A 240 9.16 -1.97 -4.38
CA ILE A 240 8.88 -0.90 -3.42
C ILE A 240 10.18 -0.15 -3.13
N THR A 241 10.09 1.17 -2.97
CA THR A 241 11.18 2.05 -2.59
C THR A 241 10.88 2.62 -1.22
N ILE A 242 11.80 2.42 -0.28
CA ILE A 242 11.73 2.95 1.08
C ILE A 242 12.75 4.08 1.20
N GLY A 243 12.27 5.27 1.54
CA GLY A 243 13.12 6.38 1.95
C GLY A 243 13.54 6.23 3.40
N VAL A 244 14.82 6.51 3.68
CA VAL A 244 15.41 6.37 5.01
C VAL A 244 16.12 7.65 5.41
N GLU A 245 15.69 8.24 6.52
CA GLU A 245 16.35 9.36 7.18
C GLU A 245 17.43 8.88 8.16
N GLY A 246 18.59 9.55 8.17
CA GLY A 246 19.72 9.25 9.03
C GLY A 246 20.66 8.19 8.45
N GLN A 247 21.92 8.59 8.22
CA GLN A 247 22.90 7.78 7.50
C GLN A 247 23.17 6.43 8.17
N ASP A 248 23.28 6.40 9.50
CA ASP A 248 23.52 5.16 10.25
C ASP A 248 22.38 4.15 10.08
N LYS A 249 21.13 4.63 10.05
CA LYS A 249 19.95 3.77 9.89
C LYS A 249 19.90 3.20 8.47
N PHE A 250 20.18 4.03 7.48
CA PHE A 250 20.28 3.61 6.08
C PHE A 250 21.36 2.53 5.89
N ASN A 251 22.58 2.78 6.35
CA ASN A 251 23.67 1.81 6.26
C ASN A 251 23.35 0.51 6.99
N ALA A 252 22.77 0.60 8.18
CA ALA A 252 22.43 -0.57 8.97
C ALA A 252 21.34 -1.45 8.30
N ILE A 253 20.43 -0.89 7.50
CA ILE A 253 19.50 -1.67 6.68
C ILE A 253 20.26 -2.49 5.63
N LEU A 254 21.19 -1.84 4.92
CA LEU A 254 21.98 -2.50 3.87
C LEU A 254 22.87 -3.60 4.45
N ASP A 255 23.49 -3.37 5.61
CA ASP A 255 24.33 -4.35 6.27
C ASP A 255 23.51 -5.57 6.73
N ARG A 256 22.36 -5.36 7.38
CA ARG A 256 21.47 -6.47 7.79
C ARG A 256 20.93 -7.25 6.60
N ALA A 257 20.61 -6.58 5.49
CA ALA A 257 20.20 -7.26 4.26
C ALA A 257 21.33 -8.11 3.64
N ARG A 258 22.58 -7.65 3.74
CA ARG A 258 23.76 -8.40 3.29
C ARG A 258 24.00 -9.62 4.18
N GLU A 259 23.89 -9.46 5.50
CA GLU A 259 23.97 -10.56 6.47
C GLU A 259 22.93 -11.64 6.21
N GLU A 260 21.71 -11.26 5.84
CA GLU A 260 20.62 -12.18 5.49
C GLU A 260 20.73 -12.76 4.07
N GLY A 261 21.76 -12.38 3.29
CA GLY A 261 21.96 -12.89 1.93
C GLY A 261 20.90 -12.42 0.93
N LEU A 262 20.25 -11.29 1.18
CA LEU A 262 19.10 -10.81 0.38
C LEU A 262 19.50 -9.84 -0.73
N CYS A 263 20.76 -9.42 -0.79
CA CYS A 263 21.23 -8.42 -1.75
C CYS A 263 21.26 -8.97 -3.18
N GLY A 264 20.57 -8.30 -4.09
CA GLY A 264 20.72 -8.42 -5.54
C GLY A 264 21.55 -7.28 -6.13
N ASP A 265 21.42 -7.05 -7.43
CA ASP A 265 22.12 -5.97 -8.14
C ASP A 265 21.46 -4.60 -7.91
N GLY A 266 21.84 -3.93 -6.81
CA GLY A 266 21.32 -2.62 -6.43
C GLY A 266 19.93 -2.63 -5.77
N TRP A 267 19.45 -3.80 -5.33
CA TRP A 267 18.18 -3.99 -4.63
C TRP A 267 18.30 -5.10 -3.58
N ILE A 268 17.31 -5.22 -2.70
CA ILE A 268 17.21 -6.27 -1.68
C ILE A 268 15.95 -7.10 -1.94
N ASN A 269 16.06 -8.42 -1.94
CA ASN A 269 14.91 -9.32 -2.09
C ASN A 269 14.19 -9.48 -0.75
N ILE A 270 12.97 -8.97 -0.63
CA ILE A 270 12.11 -9.23 0.52
C ILE A 270 10.72 -9.61 -0.01
N LEU A 271 10.23 -10.79 0.38
CA LEU A 271 8.91 -11.32 -0.02
C LEU A 271 8.73 -11.40 -1.54
N GLY A 272 9.75 -11.90 -2.26
CA GLY A 272 9.71 -12.08 -3.70
C GLY A 272 9.71 -10.79 -4.54
N VAL A 273 9.87 -9.62 -3.90
CA VAL A 273 9.79 -8.29 -4.54
C VAL A 273 11.12 -7.57 -4.40
N LYS A 274 11.43 -6.65 -5.34
CA LYS A 274 12.62 -5.80 -5.23
C LYS A 274 12.39 -4.64 -4.27
N TRP A 275 13.20 -4.55 -3.23
CA TRP A 275 13.19 -3.42 -2.31
C TRP A 275 14.37 -2.52 -2.60
N TYR A 276 14.07 -1.26 -2.89
CA TYR A 276 15.06 -0.19 -3.03
C TYR A 276 15.05 0.67 -1.77
N PHE A 277 16.22 1.13 -1.36
CA PHE A 277 16.37 2.05 -0.26
C PHE A 277 17.06 3.30 -0.75
N ILE A 278 16.52 4.47 -0.41
CA ILE A 278 17.12 5.77 -0.74
C ILE A 278 17.38 6.55 0.54
N TYR A 279 18.55 7.18 0.63
CA TYR A 279 18.88 8.07 1.72
C TYR A 279 18.18 9.42 1.51
N LEU A 280 17.41 9.87 2.49
CA LEU A 280 16.64 11.12 2.44
C LEU A 280 17.37 12.31 3.08
N GLY A 281 18.59 12.11 3.60
CA GLY A 281 19.28 13.10 4.42
C GLY A 281 19.18 12.80 5.91
N GLU A 282 19.78 13.65 6.73
CA GLU A 282 19.55 13.64 8.17
C GLU A 282 18.12 14.14 8.43
N GLY A 283 17.32 13.32 9.12
CA GLY A 283 15.95 13.69 9.49
C GLY A 283 15.95 14.95 10.35
N ALA A 284 14.82 15.65 10.41
CA ALA A 284 14.70 16.79 11.32
C ALA A 284 14.98 16.31 12.75
N GLU A 285 16.02 16.86 13.39
CA GLU A 285 16.26 16.64 14.82
C GLU A 285 14.98 17.05 15.56
N THR A 286 14.23 16.08 16.07
CA THR A 286 13.26 16.34 17.13
C THR A 286 14.05 16.78 18.36
N LYS A 287 14.26 18.09 18.47
CA LYS A 287 14.62 18.75 19.73
C LYS A 287 13.51 18.61 20.75
#